data_AF-A0A284RKF9-F1
#
_entry.id   AF-A0A284RKF9-F1
#
_cell.length_a   1.000
_cell.length_b   1.000
_cell.length_c   1.000
_cell.angle_alpha   90.00
_cell.angle_beta   90.00
_cell.angle_gamma   90.00
#
_symmetry.space_group_name_H-M   'P 1'
#
loop_
_entity.id
_entity.type
_entity.pdbx_description
1 polymer ?
#
loop_
_entity_poly.entity_id
_entity_poly.type
_entity_poly.pdbx_seq_one_letter_code
_entity_poly.pdbx_strand_id
1 'polypeptide(L)'
;MSETVLPPPKPDLSFTRPPESPAAQYLWRWRMWFEATFVLSMLEPWEKVLLLSILFISSTFFLTAFIRYMPQHLADMQRRAVYYLYGQEGDERLFWQILSKGANGVFGGGRHLKEL
;
A
#
# COMPACT_ATOMS: atom_id res chain seq x y z
N MET A 1 -7.06 -54.32 -23.85
CA MET A 1 -6.63 -53.78 -22.55
C MET A 1 -7.40 -52.48 -22.37
N SER A 2 -8.60 -52.53 -21.80
CA SER A 2 -9.47 -51.36 -21.68
C SER A 2 -8.98 -50.49 -20.53
N GLU A 3 -8.50 -49.27 -20.83
CA GLU A 3 -8.14 -48.29 -19.81
C GLU A 3 -9.35 -48.00 -18.91
N THR A 4 -9.24 -48.32 -17.63
CA THR A 4 -10.26 -48.05 -16.63
C THR A 4 -10.21 -46.58 -16.25
N VAL A 5 -10.99 -45.75 -16.94
CA VAL A 5 -11.20 -44.34 -16.58
C VAL A 5 -11.94 -44.27 -15.24
N LEU A 6 -11.26 -43.81 -14.20
CA LEU A 6 -11.87 -43.61 -12.89
C LEU A 6 -12.78 -42.37 -12.92
N PRO A 7 -13.95 -42.41 -12.25
CA PRO A 7 -14.78 -41.23 -12.13
C PRO A 7 -14.02 -40.14 -11.36
N PRO A 8 -14.24 -38.86 -11.70
CA PRO A 8 -13.59 -37.77 -10.98
C PRO A 8 -13.98 -37.81 -9.50
N PRO A 9 -13.03 -37.57 -8.58
CA PRO A 9 -13.33 -37.54 -7.15
C PRO A 9 -14.30 -36.40 -6.84
N LYS A 10 -15.40 -36.71 -6.14
CA LYS A 10 -16.23 -35.71 -5.45
C LYS A 10 -15.76 -35.60 -3.99
N PRO A 11 -15.68 -34.40 -3.39
CA PRO A 11 -16.12 -33.09 -3.88
C PRO A 11 -15.08 -32.42 -4.82
N ASP A 12 -15.57 -31.59 -5.75
CA ASP A 12 -14.69 -30.80 -6.62
C ASP A 12 -14.07 -29.64 -5.82
N LEU A 13 -12.76 -29.72 -5.57
CA LEU A 13 -11.96 -28.72 -4.86
C LEU A 13 -11.33 -27.67 -5.80
N SER A 14 -11.79 -27.60 -7.06
CA SER A 14 -11.30 -26.65 -8.05
C SER A 14 -11.35 -25.19 -7.57
N PHE A 15 -12.35 -24.83 -6.74
CA PHE A 15 -12.51 -23.49 -6.16
C PHE A 15 -11.35 -23.06 -5.25
N THR A 16 -10.65 -24.00 -4.63
CA THR A 16 -9.53 -23.69 -3.70
C THR A 16 -8.19 -23.58 -4.42
N ARG A 17 -8.12 -23.91 -5.72
CA ARG A 17 -6.86 -23.87 -6.48
C ARG A 17 -6.44 -22.42 -6.75
N PRO A 18 -5.14 -22.09 -6.56
CA PRO A 18 -4.64 -20.79 -6.95
C PRO A 18 -4.79 -20.62 -8.48
N PRO A 19 -5.21 -19.42 -8.95
CA PRO A 19 -5.35 -19.15 -10.38
C PRO A 19 -3.98 -19.16 -11.07
N GLU A 20 -3.92 -19.54 -12.35
CA GLU A 20 -2.63 -19.70 -13.05
C GLU A 20 -1.94 -18.36 -13.37
N SER A 21 -2.69 -17.26 -13.50
CA SER A 21 -2.10 -15.97 -13.88
C SER A 21 -1.33 -15.29 -12.72
N PRO A 22 -0.17 -14.66 -12.98
CA PRO A 22 0.66 -14.07 -11.92
C PRO A 22 -0.06 -12.99 -11.10
N ALA A 23 -0.85 -12.14 -11.77
CA ALA A 23 -1.63 -11.09 -11.10
C ALA A 23 -2.75 -11.68 -10.22
N ALA A 24 -3.42 -12.73 -10.70
CA ALA A 24 -4.47 -13.38 -9.92
C ALA A 24 -3.88 -14.15 -8.73
N GLN A 25 -2.67 -14.71 -8.84
CA GLN A 25 -1.97 -15.31 -7.69
C GLN A 25 -1.67 -14.29 -6.59
N TYR A 26 -1.25 -13.08 -6.98
CA TYR A 26 -1.00 -12.00 -6.01
C TYR A 26 -2.29 -11.58 -5.28
N LEU A 27 -3.37 -11.34 -6.03
CA LEU A 27 -4.67 -11.00 -5.46
C LEU A 27 -5.24 -12.13 -4.58
N TRP A 28 -5.04 -13.38 -5.00
CA TRP A 28 -5.42 -14.55 -4.22
C TRP A 28 -4.67 -14.61 -2.89
N ARG A 29 -3.36 -14.40 -2.88
CA ARG A 29 -2.55 -14.35 -1.64
C ARG A 29 -3.01 -13.21 -0.73
N TRP A 30 -3.23 -12.02 -1.31
CA TRP A 30 -3.66 -10.86 -0.54
C TRP A 30 -5.03 -11.08 0.10
N ARG A 31 -5.97 -11.66 -0.65
CA ARG A 31 -7.28 -12.07 -0.14
C ARG A 31 -7.16 -13.11 0.97
N MET A 32 -6.34 -14.15 0.80
CA MET A 32 -6.14 -15.19 1.81
C MET A 32 -5.53 -14.63 3.10
N TRP A 33 -4.55 -13.72 2.99
CA TRP A 33 -3.99 -13.02 4.14
C TRP A 33 -5.05 -12.21 4.87
N PHE A 34 -5.85 -11.46 4.13
CA PHE A 34 -6.91 -10.62 4.69
C PHE A 34 -8.01 -11.44 5.37
N GLU A 35 -8.44 -12.55 4.75
CA GLU A 35 -9.40 -13.49 5.33
C GLU A 35 -8.85 -14.14 6.62
N ALA A 36 -7.55 -14.44 6.66
CA ALA A 36 -6.88 -15.03 7.83
C ALA A 36 -6.73 -14.05 9.01
N THR A 37 -6.31 -12.80 8.76
CA THR A 37 -6.05 -11.81 9.83
C THR A 37 -7.32 -11.39 10.56
N PHE A 38 -8.45 -11.36 9.86
CA PHE A 38 -9.74 -10.94 10.41
C PHE A 38 -10.70 -12.11 10.70
N VAL A 39 -10.25 -13.36 10.53
CA VAL A 39 -11.05 -14.58 10.71
C VAL A 39 -12.39 -14.49 9.95
N LEU A 40 -12.36 -13.91 8.75
CA LEU A 40 -13.57 -13.66 7.95
C LEU A 40 -14.18 -14.96 7.41
N SER A 41 -13.49 -16.09 7.56
CA SER A 41 -13.99 -17.41 7.17
C SER A 41 -15.18 -17.88 8.02
N MET A 42 -15.31 -17.40 9.26
CA MET A 42 -16.34 -17.85 10.21
C MET A 42 -17.55 -16.93 10.28
N LEU A 43 -17.46 -15.70 9.76
CA LEU A 43 -18.53 -14.73 9.79
C LEU A 43 -19.59 -14.99 8.72
N GLU A 44 -20.82 -14.59 9.00
CA GLU A 44 -21.86 -14.57 7.98
C GLU A 44 -21.58 -13.47 6.93
N PRO A 45 -22.06 -13.62 5.68
CA PRO A 45 -21.80 -12.64 4.63
C PRO A 45 -22.19 -11.20 4.99
N TRP A 46 -23.26 -11.01 5.78
CA TRP A 46 -23.72 -9.69 6.18
C TRP A 46 -22.83 -9.08 7.29
N GLU A 47 -22.35 -9.88 8.24
CA GLU A 47 -21.46 -9.43 9.32
C GLU A 47 -20.12 -8.94 8.75
N LYS A 48 -19.62 -9.61 7.71
CA LYS A 48 -18.42 -9.17 6.97
C LYS A 48 -18.62 -7.78 6.39
N VAL A 49 -19.77 -7.51 5.76
CA VAL A 49 -20.07 -6.19 5.19
C VAL A 49 -20.10 -5.14 6.29
N LEU A 50 -20.72 -5.44 7.43
CA LEU A 50 -20.77 -4.54 8.57
C LEU A 50 -19.36 -4.23 9.10
N LEU A 51 -18.55 -5.25 9.42
CA LEU A 51 -17.18 -5.05 9.92
C LEU A 51 -16.31 -4.25 8.93
N LEU A 52 -16.37 -4.58 7.64
CA LEU A 52 -15.60 -3.87 6.63
C LEU A 52 -16.02 -2.41 6.52
N SER A 53 -17.31 -2.11 6.64
CA SER A 53 -17.78 -0.71 6.65
C SER A 53 -17.26 0.08 7.85
N ILE A 54 -17.30 -0.50 9.05
CA ILE A 54 -16.76 0.15 10.27
C ILE A 54 -15.26 0.37 10.10
N LEU A 55 -14.51 -0.66 9.72
CA LEU A 55 -13.06 -0.58 9.54
C LEU A 55 -12.71 0.45 8.46
N PHE A 56 -13.46 0.50 7.36
CA PHE A 56 -13.25 1.48 6.30
C PHE A 56 -13.48 2.91 6.79
N ILE A 57 -14.56 3.16 7.52
CA ILE A 57 -14.87 4.48 8.09
C ILE A 57 -13.79 4.89 9.10
N SER A 58 -13.46 4.00 10.04
CA SER A 58 -12.42 4.24 11.05
C SER A 58 -11.06 4.47 10.42
N SER A 59 -10.67 3.66 9.42
CA SER A 59 -9.40 3.80 8.70
C SER A 59 -9.36 5.10 7.90
N THR A 60 -10.44 5.48 7.24
CA THR A 60 -10.49 6.73 6.45
C THR A 60 -10.40 7.95 7.37
N PHE A 61 -11.10 7.91 8.51
CA PHE A 61 -11.00 8.96 9.52
C PHE A 61 -9.58 9.04 10.09
N PHE A 62 -9.00 7.90 10.47
CA PHE A 62 -7.64 7.82 11.00
C PHE A 62 -6.62 8.30 9.97
N LEU A 63 -6.71 7.87 8.72
CA LEU A 63 -5.79 8.26 7.65
C LEU A 63 -5.90 9.76 7.35
N THR A 64 -7.13 10.31 7.33
CA THR A 64 -7.35 11.74 7.14
C THR A 64 -6.78 12.55 8.30
N ALA A 65 -7.02 12.11 9.54
CA ALA A 65 -6.45 12.72 10.73
C ALA A 65 -4.92 12.63 10.70
N PHE A 66 -4.37 11.47 10.34
CA PHE A 66 -2.94 11.24 10.24
C PHE A 66 -2.29 12.14 9.19
N ILE A 67 -2.81 12.18 7.96
CA ILE A 67 -2.29 13.04 6.88
C ILE A 67 -2.35 14.52 7.27
N ARG A 68 -3.37 14.94 8.01
CA ARG A 68 -3.52 16.35 8.41
C ARG A 68 -2.68 16.74 9.62
N TYR A 69 -2.54 15.85 10.59
CA TYR A 69 -1.87 16.12 11.87
C TYR A 69 -0.38 15.82 11.83
N MET A 70 0.01 14.72 11.18
CA MET A 70 1.40 14.26 11.09
C MET A 70 2.38 15.27 10.48
N PRO A 71 2.10 16.01 9.38
CA PRO A 71 3.07 16.94 8.81
C PRO A 71 3.42 18.09 9.76
N GLN A 72 2.47 18.52 10.60
CA GLN A 72 2.71 19.57 11.59
C GLN A 72 3.73 19.09 12.64
N HIS A 73 3.57 17.86 13.13
CA HIS A 73 4.49 17.27 14.11
C HIS A 73 5.84 16.88 13.52
N LEU A 74 5.87 16.43 12.26
CA LEU A 74 7.14 16.12 11.58
C LEU A 74 7.99 17.37 11.37
N ALA A 75 7.41 18.52 11.06
CA ALA A 75 8.15 19.76 10.88
C ALA A 75 8.89 20.18 12.17
N ASP A 76 8.19 20.10 13.31
CA ASP A 76 8.77 20.42 14.62
C ASP A 76 9.86 19.42 15.03
N MET A 77 9.61 18.12 14.80
CA MET A 77 10.59 17.06 15.07
C MET A 77 11.82 17.18 14.17
N GLN A 78 11.63 17.49 12.89
CA GLN A 78 12.72 17.70 11.94
C GLN A 78 13.60 18.87 12.35
N ARG A 79 13.01 20.01 12.76
CA ARG A 79 13.76 21.18 13.20
C ARG A 79 14.64 20.87 14.41
N ARG A 80 14.12 20.11 15.38
CA ARG A 80 14.87 19.65 16.54
C ARG A 80 15.95 18.63 16.17
N ALA A 81 15.63 17.67 15.32
CA ALA A 81 16.58 16.65 14.86
C ALA A 81 17.77 17.27 14.11
N VAL A 82 17.52 18.25 13.24
CA VAL A 82 18.57 18.98 12.52
C VAL A 82 19.43 19.79 13.49
N TYR A 83 18.83 20.45 14.49
CA TYR A 83 19.58 21.17 15.52
C TYR A 83 20.52 20.23 16.30
N TYR A 84 20.04 19.04 16.69
CA TYR A 84 20.86 18.08 17.41
C TYR A 84 21.93 17.40 16.53
N LEU A 85 21.65 17.16 15.25
CA LEU A 85 22.59 16.50 14.34
C LEU A 85 23.67 17.45 13.79
N TYR A 86 23.33 18.71 13.51
CA TYR A 86 24.25 19.64 12.84
C TYR A 86 24.76 20.76 13.76
N GLY A 87 24.22 20.91 14.96
CA GLY A 87 24.75 21.80 16.00
C GLY A 87 24.75 23.30 15.67
N GLN A 88 24.25 23.70 14.51
CA GLN A 88 24.25 25.08 14.02
C GLN A 88 22.84 25.44 13.54
N GLU A 89 22.39 26.65 13.86
CA GLU A 89 21.06 27.19 13.56
C GLU A 89 20.64 26.81 12.13
N GLY A 90 19.50 26.14 12.05
CA GLY A 90 19.05 25.42 10.88
C GLY A 90 19.21 26.22 9.60
N ASP A 91 20.11 25.73 8.73
CA ASP A 91 20.17 26.20 7.37
C ASP A 91 18.98 25.58 6.61
N GLU A 92 17.79 26.08 6.94
CA GLU A 92 16.54 25.79 6.27
C GLU A 92 16.70 26.02 4.75
N ARG A 93 17.60 26.94 4.37
CA ARG A 93 17.98 27.21 2.98
C ARG A 93 18.71 26.04 2.32
N LEU A 94 19.54 25.27 3.02
CA LEU A 94 20.21 24.08 2.44
C LEU A 94 19.21 22.97 2.14
N PHE A 95 18.28 22.70 3.06
CA PHE A 95 17.24 21.69 2.84
C PHE A 95 16.31 22.08 1.67
N TRP A 96 15.84 23.33 1.64
CA TRP A 96 15.06 23.85 0.51
C TRP A 96 15.86 23.92 -0.79
N GLN A 97 17.17 24.18 -0.75
CA GLN A 97 18.04 24.08 -1.93
C GLN A 97 18.14 22.65 -2.43
N ILE A 98 18.30 21.65 -1.57
CA ILE A 98 18.39 20.24 -1.96
C ILE A 98 17.08 19.76 -2.60
N LEU A 99 15.94 20.07 -1.98
CA LEU A 99 14.61 19.74 -2.51
C LEU A 99 14.32 20.43 -3.85
N SER A 100 14.61 21.73 -3.95
CA SER A 100 14.41 22.48 -5.20
C SER A 100 15.36 22.07 -6.32
N LYS A 101 16.59 21.63 -5.99
CA LYS A 101 17.55 21.08 -6.95
C LYS A 101 17.06 19.73 -7.50
N GLY A 102 16.44 18.91 -6.67
CA GLY A 102 15.76 17.67 -7.10
C GLY A 102 14.55 17.93 -8.01
N ALA A 103 13.71 18.92 -7.66
CA ALA A 103 12.52 19.26 -8.45
C ALA A 103 12.85 19.88 -9.82
N ASN A 104 13.85 20.77 -9.89
CA ASN A 104 14.28 21.39 -11.16
C ASN A 104 14.98 20.40 -12.12
N GLY A 105 15.70 19.40 -11.60
CA GLY A 105 16.34 18.37 -12.42
C GLY A 105 15.34 17.46 -13.14
N VAL A 106 14.21 17.15 -12.49
CA VAL A 106 13.15 16.29 -13.04
C VAL A 106 12.33 17.00 -14.12
N PHE A 107 12.08 18.31 -13.97
CA PHE A 107 11.32 19.12 -14.94
C PHE A 107 12.18 19.77 -16.05
N GLY A 108 13.51 19.79 -15.91
CA GLY A 108 14.43 20.43 -16.85
C GLY A 108 14.88 19.57 -18.05
N GLY A 109 14.74 18.24 -17.98
CA GLY A 109 15.32 17.30 -18.96
C GLY A 109 14.59 17.15 -20.30
N GLY A 110 13.46 17.81 -20.52
CA GLY A 110 12.58 17.55 -21.68
C GLY A 110 12.59 18.57 -22.82
N ARG A 111 13.41 19.62 -22.78
CA ARG A 111 13.27 20.79 -23.69
C ARG A 111 14.37 20.96 -24.76
N HIS A 112 15.18 19.94 -25.04
CA HIS A 112 16.30 20.05 -26.00
C HIS A 112 16.21 19.11 -27.23
N LEU A 113 15.02 18.68 -27.64
CA LEU A 113 14.82 17.78 -28.79
C LEU A 113 13.82 18.30 -29.84
N LYS A 114 13.75 19.62 -30.06
CA LYS A 114 12.90 20.21 -31.12
C LYS A 114 13.65 21.01 -32.19
N GLU A 115 14.98 21.02 -32.17
CA GLU A 115 15.81 21.82 -33.08
C GLU A 115 16.90 20.96 -33.75
N LEU A 116 16.53 19.77 -34.25
CA LEU A 116 17.30 19.00 -35.23
C LEU A 116 16.35 18.33 -36.23
#